data_AF-A0A645F2C6-F1
#
_entry.id   AF-A0A645F2C6-F1
#
_cell.length_a   1.000
_cell.length_b   1.000
_cell.length_c   1.000
_cell.angle_alpha   90.00
_cell.angle_beta   90.00
_cell.angle_gamma   90.00
#
_symmetry.space_group_name_H-M   'P 1'
#
loop_
_entity.id
_entity.type
_entity.pdbx_description
1 polymer ?
#
loop_
_entity_poly.entity_id
_entity_poly.type
_entity_poly.pdbx_seq_one_letter_code
_entity_poly.pdbx_strand_id
1 'polypeptide(L)'
;MLAIADMAHRVIEAGRRAAGRRDIACTISIGAFVPKPHTPFQWVAQTDPEIANDRMRQLKQRVRDDRACGRAITIRWSDGHPGLIEGLLARGDRRVGKVIEAVWRDGGIFDGWNEHFNYERWIRCAAEQLEPQGVDLAWYTTRERPATEVLPWDHLDLGLDRNWLWQDYQDATKGRAVHDCRWDECNDCGVCPEMGVDIEIGPSGAALLPLRVVQRSLA
;
A
#
# COMPACT_ATOMS: atom_id res chain seq x y z
N MET A 1 -3.46 13.57 8.45
CA MET A 1 -2.39 13.89 7.47
C MET A 1 -1.55 15.10 7.88
N LEU A 2 -2.14 16.22 8.32
CA LEU A 2 -1.39 17.43 8.69
C LEU A 2 -0.41 17.24 9.87
N ALA A 3 -0.70 16.32 10.78
CA ALA A 3 0.20 15.95 11.89
C ALA A 3 1.60 15.48 11.42
N ILE A 4 1.74 15.06 10.16
CA ILE A 4 3.06 14.74 9.57
C ILE A 4 3.94 15.98 9.50
N ALA A 5 3.39 17.15 9.17
CA ALA A 5 4.12 18.40 9.17
C ALA A 5 4.65 18.74 10.56
N ASP A 6 3.77 18.66 11.57
CA ASP A 6 4.13 18.93 12.97
C ASP A 6 5.20 17.95 13.46
N MET A 7 5.12 16.67 13.06
CA MET A 7 6.17 15.69 13.34
C MET A 7 7.50 16.07 12.68
N ALA A 8 7.49 16.47 11.40
CA ALA A 8 8.71 16.86 10.69
C ALA A 8 9.35 18.12 11.28
N HIS A 9 8.55 19.10 11.71
CA HIS A 9 9.04 20.27 12.45
C HIS A 9 9.74 19.85 13.75
N ARG A 10 9.11 18.97 14.54
CA ARG A 10 9.71 18.44 15.78
C ARG A 10 11.01 17.66 15.52
N VAL A 11 11.11 16.93 14.41
CA VAL A 11 12.35 16.23 14.01
C VAL A 11 13.47 17.23 13.73
N ILE A 12 13.19 18.31 12.99
CA ILE A 12 14.16 19.37 12.74
C ILE A 12 14.61 20.03 14.05
N GLU A 13 13.68 20.40 14.93
CA GLU A 13 14.00 21.00 16.21
C GLU A 13 14.85 20.09 17.10
N ALA A 14 14.45 18.82 17.22
CA ALA A 14 15.18 17.83 18.00
C ALA A 14 16.60 17.62 17.45
N GLY A 15 16.74 17.50 16.13
CA GLY A 15 18.04 17.37 15.48
C GLY A 15 18.94 18.59 15.68
N ARG A 16 18.38 19.80 15.59
CA ARG A 16 19.13 21.05 15.85
C ARG A 16 19.59 21.16 17.30
N ARG A 17 18.74 20.80 18.26
CA ARG A 17 19.10 20.76 19.68
C ARG A 17 20.21 19.76 19.95
N ALA A 18 20.12 18.56 19.39
CA ALA A 18 21.11 17.50 19.58
C ALA A 18 22.46 17.83 18.93
N ALA A 19 22.45 18.44 17.74
CA ALA A 19 23.68 18.75 17.00
C ALA A 19 24.31 20.11 17.36
N GLY A 20 23.59 20.98 18.07
CA GLY A 20 24.04 22.35 18.38
C GLY A 20 24.19 23.26 17.14
N ARG A 21 23.73 22.82 15.96
CA ARG A 21 23.85 23.52 14.67
C ARG A 21 22.54 23.52 13.90
N ARG A 22 22.40 24.47 12.98
CA ARG A 22 21.17 24.65 12.18
C ARG A 22 21.08 23.77 10.93
N ASP A 23 22.21 23.21 10.49
CA ASP A 23 22.33 22.36 9.31
C ASP A 23 21.86 20.93 9.59
N ILE A 24 20.55 20.78 9.65
CA ILE A 24 19.81 19.53 9.82
C ILE A 24 18.72 19.53 8.77
N ALA A 25 18.56 18.41 8.06
CA ALA A 25 17.55 18.24 7.03
C ALA A 25 16.65 17.04 7.35
N CYS A 26 15.41 17.10 6.88
CA CYS A 26 14.43 16.02 6.97
C CYS A 26 13.83 15.79 5.58
N THR A 27 13.72 14.53 5.16
CA THR A 27 12.99 14.17 3.94
C THR A 27 11.73 13.41 4.32
N ILE A 28 10.58 13.95 3.91
CA ILE A 28 9.29 13.29 4.00
C ILE A 28 9.04 12.59 2.67
N SER A 29 8.73 11.29 2.69
CA SER A 29 8.34 10.52 1.50
C SER A 29 6.93 9.97 1.70
N ILE A 30 5.98 10.38 0.86
CA ILE A 30 4.57 10.00 0.98
C ILE A 30 4.00 9.62 -0.39
N GLY A 31 3.41 8.43 -0.49
CA GLY A 31 2.63 8.00 -1.65
C GLY A 31 1.16 7.84 -1.31
N ALA A 32 0.29 7.90 -2.32
CA ALA A 32 -1.08 7.42 -2.19
C ALA A 32 -1.05 5.92 -1.89
N PHE A 33 -1.94 5.47 -1.01
CA PHE A 33 -2.01 4.06 -0.66
C PHE A 33 -2.63 3.25 -1.80
N VAL A 34 -1.91 2.22 -2.26
CA VAL A 34 -2.36 1.30 -3.32
C VAL A 34 -2.54 -0.10 -2.70
N PRO A 35 -3.79 -0.55 -2.48
CA PRO A 35 -4.09 -1.89 -1.99
C PRO A 35 -3.49 -2.98 -2.90
N LYS A 36 -2.88 -3.99 -2.28
CA LYS A 36 -2.23 -5.09 -3.00
C LYS A 36 -2.92 -6.43 -2.74
N PRO A 37 -2.98 -7.32 -3.74
CA PRO A 37 -3.39 -8.71 -3.56
C PRO A 37 -2.66 -9.39 -2.39
N HIS A 38 -3.35 -10.30 -1.72
CA HIS A 38 -2.81 -11.10 -0.60
C HIS A 38 -2.25 -10.27 0.56
N THR A 39 -2.76 -9.05 0.74
CA THR A 39 -2.48 -8.22 1.92
C THR A 39 -3.76 -7.97 2.70
N PRO A 40 -3.68 -7.68 4.02
CA PRO A 40 -4.87 -7.37 4.82
C PRO A 40 -5.72 -6.25 4.20
N PHE A 41 -5.08 -5.29 3.55
CA PHE A 41 -5.76 -4.14 2.97
C PHE A 41 -6.32 -4.37 1.55
N GLN A 42 -6.30 -5.59 1.02
CA GLN A 42 -6.71 -5.89 -0.36
C GLN A 42 -8.16 -5.51 -0.71
N TRP A 43 -9.04 -5.41 0.29
CA TRP A 43 -10.45 -5.00 0.15
C TRP A 43 -10.69 -3.49 0.22
N VAL A 44 -9.66 -2.72 0.57
CA VAL A 44 -9.81 -1.28 0.84
C VAL A 44 -9.96 -0.48 -0.45
N ALA A 45 -10.85 0.50 -0.43
CA ALA A 45 -10.99 1.49 -1.50
C ALA A 45 -9.75 2.38 -1.58
N GLN A 46 -9.28 2.67 -2.80
CA GLN A 46 -8.32 3.75 -2.99
C GLN A 46 -8.99 5.10 -2.75
N THR A 47 -8.23 6.04 -2.19
CA THR A 47 -8.65 7.44 -2.19
C THR A 47 -8.64 7.95 -3.63
N ASP A 48 -9.66 8.73 -3.99
CA ASP A 48 -9.71 9.44 -5.26
C ASP A 48 -8.42 10.26 -5.50
N PRO A 49 -7.83 10.23 -6.71
CA PRO A 49 -6.58 10.92 -7.02
C PRO A 49 -6.60 12.41 -6.69
N GLU A 50 -7.71 13.10 -6.95
CA GLU A 50 -7.81 14.54 -6.73
C GLU A 50 -7.87 14.86 -5.24
N ILE A 51 -8.55 14.00 -4.45
CA ILE A 51 -8.54 14.11 -2.99
C ILE A 51 -7.12 13.86 -2.44
N ALA A 52 -6.41 12.85 -2.95
CA ALA A 52 -5.05 12.54 -2.54
C ALA A 52 -4.08 13.71 -2.86
N ASN A 53 -4.18 14.25 -4.07
CA ASN A 53 -3.41 15.38 -4.55
C ASN A 53 -3.71 16.65 -3.72
N ASP A 54 -4.97 16.91 -3.40
CA ASP A 54 -5.36 18.05 -2.58
C ASP A 54 -4.80 17.95 -1.15
N ARG A 55 -4.93 16.79 -0.50
CA ARG A 55 -4.35 16.57 0.84
C ARG A 55 -2.82 16.74 0.83
N MET A 56 -2.16 16.36 -0.25
CA MET A 56 -0.73 16.57 -0.44
C MET A 56 -0.37 18.05 -0.60
N ARG A 57 -1.19 18.85 -1.31
CA ARG A 57 -1.03 20.32 -1.38
C ARG A 57 -1.16 20.94 0.01
N GLN A 58 -2.17 20.54 0.79
CA GLN A 58 -2.37 21.04 2.15
C GLN A 58 -1.18 20.71 3.07
N LEU A 59 -0.64 19.49 3.00
CA LEU A 59 0.56 19.11 3.76
C LEU A 59 1.77 19.97 3.40
N LYS A 60 2.02 20.17 2.10
CA LYS A 60 3.09 21.04 1.60
C LYS A 60 2.97 22.46 2.13
N GLN A 61 1.75 23.00 2.14
CA GLN A 61 1.49 24.32 2.69
C GLN A 61 1.80 24.36 4.20
N ARG A 62 1.28 23.39 4.96
CA ARG A 62 1.51 23.30 6.42
C ARG A 62 2.99 23.21 6.79
N VAL A 63 3.79 22.48 6.01
CA VAL A 63 5.25 22.41 6.21
C VAL A 63 5.91 23.77 5.99
N ARG A 64 5.45 24.54 5.00
CA ARG A 64 5.99 25.86 4.62
C ARG A 64 5.58 26.99 5.57
N ASP A 65 4.49 26.83 6.32
CA ASP A 65 4.00 27.83 7.27
C ASP A 65 5.04 28.13 8.36
N ASP A 66 5.77 27.10 8.83
CA ASP A 66 6.96 27.28 9.66
C ASP A 66 8.18 27.51 8.75
N ARG A 67 8.54 28.77 8.54
CA ARG A 67 9.72 29.13 7.73
C ARG A 67 11.05 28.69 8.34
N ALA A 68 11.15 28.54 9.66
CA ALA A 68 12.37 28.19 10.34
C ALA A 68 12.72 26.71 10.14
N CYS A 69 11.71 25.84 10.11
CA CYS A 69 11.87 24.40 9.89
C CYS A 69 11.62 24.00 8.43
N GLY A 70 10.64 24.60 7.76
CA GLY A 70 10.19 24.20 6.42
C GLY A 70 11.27 24.25 5.33
N ARG A 71 12.24 25.18 5.43
CA ARG A 71 13.39 25.25 4.49
C ARG A 71 14.32 24.04 4.57
N ALA A 72 14.31 23.34 5.70
CA ALA A 72 15.11 22.14 5.92
C ALA A 72 14.36 20.85 5.59
N ILE A 73 13.10 20.95 5.15
CA ILE A 73 12.23 19.80 4.89
C ILE A 73 12.04 19.64 3.38
N THR A 74 12.47 18.50 2.86
CA THR A 74 12.18 18.08 1.48
C THR A 74 11.00 17.12 1.48
N ILE A 75 10.02 17.35 0.61
CA ILE A 75 8.87 16.45 0.45
C ILE A 75 8.99 15.76 -0.90
N ARG A 76 9.14 14.44 -0.88
CA ARG A 76 8.99 13.56 -2.04
C ARG A 76 7.59 12.98 -2.00
N TRP A 77 6.85 13.10 -3.10
CA TRP A 77 5.53 12.50 -3.20
C TRP A 77 5.31 11.86 -4.55
N SER A 78 4.41 10.88 -4.57
CA SER A 78 3.87 10.28 -5.80
C SER A 78 2.51 10.91 -6.09
N ASP A 79 2.28 11.29 -7.35
CA ASP A 79 1.00 11.80 -7.82
C ASP A 79 -0.11 10.74 -7.67
N GLY A 80 -1.34 11.17 -7.42
CA GLY A 80 -2.49 10.27 -7.26
C GLY A 80 -2.85 9.49 -8.53
N HIS A 81 -2.61 10.07 -9.71
CA HIS A 81 -3.00 9.47 -10.99
C HIS A 81 -2.23 8.19 -11.33
N PRO A 82 -0.87 8.16 -11.28
CA PRO A 82 -0.12 6.91 -11.38
C PRO A 82 -0.58 5.86 -10.36
N GLY A 83 -0.87 6.27 -9.12
CA GLY A 83 -1.33 5.37 -8.07
C GLY A 83 -2.70 4.72 -8.38
N LEU A 84 -3.59 5.43 -9.07
CA LEU A 84 -4.86 4.86 -9.52
C LEU A 84 -4.66 3.77 -10.57
N ILE A 85 -3.78 4.01 -11.54
CA ILE A 85 -3.44 3.03 -12.58
C ILE A 85 -2.70 1.83 -11.99
N GLU A 86 -1.78 2.06 -11.05
CA GLU A 86 -1.13 1.00 -10.28
C GLU A 86 -2.17 0.14 -9.54
N GLY A 87 -3.22 0.78 -9.04
CA GLY A 87 -4.38 0.13 -8.45
C GLY A 87 -5.14 -0.79 -9.41
N LEU A 88 -5.42 -0.30 -10.62
CA LEU A 88 -6.04 -1.08 -11.69
C LEU A 88 -5.19 -2.30 -12.04
N LEU A 89 -3.87 -2.11 -12.20
CA LEU A 89 -2.95 -3.17 -12.57
C LEU A 89 -2.75 -4.20 -11.45
N ALA A 90 -2.66 -3.74 -10.19
CA ALA A 90 -2.49 -4.61 -9.05
C ALA A 90 -3.72 -5.46 -8.76
N ARG A 91 -4.93 -4.93 -9.00
CA ARG A 91 -6.20 -5.58 -8.64
C ARG A 91 -7.05 -5.99 -9.84
N GLY A 92 -6.47 -5.94 -11.02
CA GLY A 92 -7.12 -6.30 -12.28
C GLY A 92 -7.36 -7.79 -12.40
N ASP A 93 -8.35 -8.15 -13.21
CA ASP A 93 -8.54 -9.51 -13.70
C ASP A 93 -8.18 -9.58 -15.20
N ARG A 94 -8.52 -10.70 -15.84
CA ARG A 94 -8.26 -10.93 -17.28
C ARG A 94 -8.74 -9.81 -18.18
N ARG A 95 -9.78 -9.05 -17.80
CA ARG A 95 -10.33 -7.93 -18.58
C ARG A 95 -9.33 -6.77 -18.70
N VAL A 96 -8.51 -6.56 -17.66
CA VAL A 96 -7.46 -5.53 -17.65
C VAL A 96 -6.35 -5.85 -18.66
N GLY A 97 -6.17 -7.11 -19.06
CA GLY A 97 -5.27 -7.49 -20.15
C GLY A 97 -5.56 -6.74 -21.46
N LYS A 98 -6.84 -6.53 -21.80
CA LYS A 98 -7.25 -5.76 -22.98
C LYS A 98 -6.90 -4.27 -22.85
N VAL A 99 -6.98 -3.73 -21.62
CA VAL A 99 -6.59 -2.35 -21.34
C VAL A 99 -5.09 -2.16 -21.57
N ILE A 100 -4.26 -3.07 -21.03
CA ILE A 100 -2.80 -3.03 -21.21
C ILE A 100 -2.44 -3.11 -22.69
N GLU A 101 -3.07 -4.03 -23.44
CA GLU A 101 -2.85 -4.14 -24.89
C GLU A 101 -3.25 -2.86 -25.63
N ALA A 102 -4.41 -2.27 -25.31
CA ALA A 102 -4.88 -1.04 -25.93
C ALA A 102 -3.93 0.14 -25.65
N VAL A 103 -3.48 0.29 -24.40
CA VAL A 103 -2.49 1.31 -24.00
C VAL A 103 -1.19 1.15 -24.79
N TRP A 104 -0.69 -0.09 -24.90
CA TRP A 104 0.52 -0.37 -25.67
C TRP A 104 0.35 -0.05 -27.17
N ARG A 105 -0.79 -0.44 -27.77
CA ARG A 105 -1.10 -0.12 -29.19
C ARG A 105 -1.23 1.38 -29.43
N ASP A 106 -1.65 2.14 -28.41
CA ASP A 106 -1.70 3.60 -28.41
C ASP A 106 -0.33 4.26 -28.10
N GLY A 107 0.74 3.48 -28.04
CA GLY A 107 2.11 3.96 -27.83
C GLY A 107 2.49 4.14 -26.35
N GLY A 108 1.75 3.53 -25.41
CA GLY A 108 2.11 3.44 -24.00
C GLY A 108 3.29 2.49 -23.79
N ILE A 109 4.48 3.07 -23.66
CA ILE A 109 5.74 2.36 -23.41
C ILE A 109 6.53 3.22 -22.40
N PHE A 110 7.25 2.56 -21.48
CA PHE A 110 8.02 3.22 -20.41
C PHE A 110 7.17 4.01 -19.40
N ASP A 111 5.88 3.68 -19.24
CA ASP A 111 4.95 4.31 -18.27
C ASP A 111 5.39 4.21 -16.79
N GLY A 112 6.43 3.44 -16.48
CA GLY A 112 7.05 3.43 -15.15
C GLY A 112 7.89 4.68 -14.84
N TRP A 113 8.18 5.51 -15.84
CA TRP A 113 8.90 6.78 -15.69
C TRP A 113 7.94 7.94 -15.88
N ASN A 114 7.98 8.90 -14.95
CA ASN A 114 6.99 9.99 -14.88
C ASN A 114 6.92 10.81 -16.16
N GLU A 115 8.03 10.98 -16.88
CA GLU A 115 8.13 11.71 -18.15
C GLU A 115 7.43 11.02 -19.33
N HIS A 116 7.15 9.72 -19.22
CA HIS A 116 6.49 8.92 -20.26
C HIS A 116 5.05 8.57 -19.90
N PHE A 117 4.71 8.59 -18.61
CA PHE A 117 3.38 8.28 -18.13
C PHE A 117 2.33 9.25 -18.67
N ASN A 118 1.30 8.70 -19.34
CA ASN A 118 0.16 9.46 -19.84
C ASN A 118 -1.14 8.94 -19.21
N TYR A 119 -1.69 9.70 -18.26
CA TYR A 119 -2.86 9.29 -17.52
C TYR A 119 -4.13 9.25 -18.37
N GLU A 120 -4.30 10.22 -19.26
CA GLU A 120 -5.45 10.35 -20.15
C GLU A 120 -5.56 9.15 -21.10
N ARG A 121 -4.42 8.66 -21.61
CA ARG A 121 -4.35 7.41 -22.38
C ARG A 121 -4.90 6.25 -21.59
N TRP A 122 -4.43 6.08 -20.34
CA TRP A 122 -4.88 4.98 -19.48
C TRP A 122 -6.38 5.04 -19.19
N ILE A 123 -6.92 6.21 -18.84
CA ILE A 123 -8.37 6.36 -18.60
C ILE A 123 -9.14 6.01 -19.87
N ARG A 124 -8.75 6.58 -21.01
CA ARG A 124 -9.46 6.38 -22.27
C ARG A 124 -9.46 4.91 -22.69
N CYS A 125 -8.30 4.26 -22.69
CA CYS A 125 -8.21 2.82 -22.99
C CYS A 125 -8.97 1.97 -21.96
N ALA A 126 -8.96 2.33 -20.68
CA ALA A 126 -9.74 1.63 -19.66
C ALA A 126 -11.23 1.74 -19.94
N ALA A 127 -11.75 2.94 -20.23
CA ALA A 127 -13.16 3.15 -20.57
C ALA A 127 -13.56 2.33 -21.81
N GLU A 128 -12.83 2.47 -22.91
CA GLU A 128 -13.09 1.77 -24.18
C GLU A 128 -13.13 0.24 -24.02
N GLN A 129 -12.26 -0.33 -23.19
CA GLN A 129 -12.14 -1.79 -23.05
C GLN A 129 -13.00 -2.37 -21.92
N LEU A 130 -13.28 -1.61 -20.85
CA LEU A 130 -13.98 -2.11 -19.66
C LEU A 130 -15.50 -1.84 -19.69
N GLU A 131 -15.95 -0.70 -20.22
CA GLU A 131 -17.38 -0.35 -20.25
C GLU A 131 -18.24 -1.40 -20.96
N PRO A 132 -17.84 -1.97 -22.13
CA PRO A 132 -18.60 -3.04 -22.77
C PRO A 132 -18.69 -4.33 -21.93
N GLN A 133 -17.86 -4.46 -20.90
CA GLN A 133 -17.81 -5.59 -19.98
C GLN A 133 -18.54 -5.30 -18.65
N GLY A 134 -19.22 -4.14 -18.55
CA GLY A 134 -20.03 -3.76 -17.39
C GLY A 134 -19.23 -3.34 -16.15
N VAL A 135 -17.94 -3.00 -16.33
CA VAL A 135 -17.08 -2.50 -15.24
C VAL A 135 -16.30 -1.28 -15.72
N ASP A 136 -15.78 -0.49 -14.80
CA ASP A 136 -15.00 0.71 -15.09
C ASP A 136 -13.76 0.78 -14.19
N LEU A 137 -12.99 1.87 -14.32
CA LEU A 137 -11.79 2.09 -13.50
C LEU A 137 -12.13 2.15 -12.00
N ALA A 138 -13.24 2.79 -11.62
CA ALA A 138 -13.67 2.93 -10.23
C ALA A 138 -14.04 1.58 -9.60
N TRP A 139 -14.61 0.66 -10.39
CA TRP A 139 -14.93 -0.70 -9.98
C TRP A 139 -13.71 -1.48 -9.51
N TYR A 140 -12.53 -1.25 -10.11
CA TYR A 140 -11.29 -1.89 -9.68
C TYR A 140 -10.62 -1.15 -8.51
N THR A 141 -10.81 0.17 -8.40
CA THR A 141 -9.92 1.04 -7.62
C THR A 141 -10.57 1.66 -6.38
N THR A 142 -11.55 2.54 -6.58
CA THR A 142 -12.09 3.43 -5.54
C THR A 142 -13.34 2.90 -4.87
N ARG A 143 -13.94 1.80 -5.35
CA ARG A 143 -15.07 1.18 -4.65
C ARG A 143 -14.62 0.39 -3.43
N GLU A 144 -15.51 0.31 -2.46
CA GLU A 144 -15.37 -0.63 -1.36
C GLU A 144 -15.67 -2.06 -1.83
N ARG A 145 -14.98 -3.03 -1.22
CA ARG A 145 -15.15 -4.46 -1.48
C ARG A 145 -15.58 -5.15 -0.18
N PRO A 146 -16.69 -5.91 -0.17
CA PRO A 146 -17.06 -6.69 1.00
C PRO A 146 -16.11 -7.88 1.18
N ALA A 147 -16.02 -8.39 2.40
CA ALA A 147 -15.21 -9.57 2.74
C ALA A 147 -15.56 -10.81 1.90
N THR A 148 -16.82 -10.93 1.51
CA THR A 148 -17.39 -12.06 0.76
C THR A 148 -17.16 -11.97 -0.74
N GLU A 149 -16.54 -10.90 -1.24
CA GLU A 149 -16.28 -10.74 -2.66
C GLU A 149 -15.24 -11.74 -3.15
N VAL A 150 -15.53 -12.41 -4.26
CA VAL A 150 -14.55 -13.24 -4.96
C VAL A 150 -13.56 -12.33 -5.69
N LEU A 151 -12.30 -12.36 -5.26
CA LEU A 151 -11.23 -11.53 -5.79
C LEU A 151 -10.56 -12.21 -6.98
N PRO A 152 -10.06 -11.45 -7.97
CA PRO A 152 -9.39 -12.00 -9.15
C PRO A 152 -8.24 -12.97 -8.86
N TRP A 153 -7.54 -12.78 -7.73
CA TRP A 153 -6.39 -13.56 -7.31
C TRP A 153 -6.72 -14.66 -6.30
N ASP A 154 -7.99 -14.88 -5.95
CA ASP A 154 -8.38 -15.93 -4.98
C ASP A 154 -8.05 -17.35 -5.42
N HIS A 155 -7.79 -17.55 -6.71
CA HIS A 155 -7.35 -18.83 -7.26
C HIS A 155 -5.83 -19.06 -7.10
N LEU A 156 -5.10 -18.08 -6.57
CA LEU A 156 -3.68 -18.18 -6.26
C LEU A 156 -3.51 -18.42 -4.77
N ASP A 157 -2.69 -19.40 -4.43
CA ASP A 157 -2.38 -19.73 -3.04
C ASP A 157 -0.95 -19.30 -2.70
N LEU A 158 -0.82 -18.47 -1.66
CA LEU A 158 0.46 -18.03 -1.10
C LEU A 158 0.71 -18.61 0.31
N GLY A 159 -0.12 -19.55 0.76
CA GLY A 159 -0.10 -20.13 2.11
C GLY A 159 -0.67 -19.20 3.18
N LEU A 160 -1.27 -18.06 2.80
CA LEU A 160 -1.91 -17.12 3.73
C LEU A 160 -3.41 -17.39 3.81
N ASP A 161 -3.91 -17.63 5.01
CA ASP A 161 -5.34 -17.81 5.22
C ASP A 161 -6.11 -16.49 4.97
N ARG A 162 -7.16 -16.57 4.15
CA ARG A 162 -7.96 -15.42 3.77
C ARG A 162 -8.70 -14.80 4.96
N ASN A 163 -9.20 -15.62 5.89
CA ASN A 163 -9.91 -15.12 7.06
C ASN A 163 -8.94 -14.43 8.02
N TRP A 164 -7.71 -14.92 8.13
CA TRP A 164 -6.64 -14.27 8.85
C TRP A 164 -6.35 -12.88 8.29
N LEU A 165 -6.19 -12.73 6.96
CA LEU A 165 -6.01 -11.42 6.32
C LEU A 165 -7.16 -10.46 6.61
N TRP A 166 -8.39 -10.95 6.63
CA TRP A 166 -9.56 -10.14 6.96
C TRP A 166 -9.58 -9.72 8.43
N GLN A 167 -9.24 -10.63 9.35
CA GLN A 167 -9.15 -10.34 10.79
C GLN A 167 -8.06 -9.31 11.07
N ASP A 168 -6.88 -9.45 10.45
CA ASP A 168 -5.79 -8.49 10.59
C ASP A 168 -6.21 -7.09 10.11
N TYR A 169 -6.93 -7.00 8.99
CA TYR A 169 -7.52 -5.73 8.57
C TYR A 169 -8.49 -5.12 9.61
N GLN A 170 -9.36 -5.95 10.19
CA GLN A 170 -10.29 -5.50 11.24
C GLN A 170 -9.58 -5.06 12.52
N ASP A 171 -8.42 -5.62 12.82
CA ASP A 171 -7.60 -5.23 13.98
C ASP A 171 -6.78 -3.97 13.69
N ALA A 172 -6.21 -3.85 12.49
CA ALA A 172 -5.50 -2.66 12.04
C ALA A 172 -6.41 -1.42 12.04
N THR A 173 -7.67 -1.54 11.62
CA THR A 173 -8.64 -0.44 11.67
C THR A 173 -8.98 0.00 13.11
N LYS A 174 -8.73 -0.85 14.11
CA LYS A 174 -8.87 -0.55 15.54
C LYS A 174 -7.56 -0.12 16.19
N GLY A 175 -6.49 0.03 15.41
CA GLY A 175 -5.16 0.40 15.92
C GLY A 175 -4.44 -0.71 16.68
N ARG A 176 -4.84 -1.98 16.47
CA ARG A 176 -4.12 -3.14 17.02
C ARG A 176 -3.11 -3.60 16.00
N ALA A 177 -1.86 -3.75 16.43
CA ALA A 177 -0.79 -4.26 15.59
C ALA A 177 -0.63 -5.77 15.79
N VAL A 178 -0.25 -6.46 14.72
CA VAL A 178 0.21 -7.84 14.78
C VAL A 178 1.57 -7.87 15.47
N HIS A 179 1.74 -8.77 16.44
CA HIS A 179 3.01 -8.97 17.12
C HIS A 179 3.99 -9.78 16.28
N ASP A 180 5.26 -9.73 16.65
CA ASP A 180 6.32 -10.39 15.91
C ASP A 180 6.38 -11.88 16.27
N CYS A 181 5.70 -12.73 15.49
CA CYS A 181 5.65 -14.18 15.71
C CYS A 181 7.00 -14.92 15.64
N ARG A 182 8.11 -14.20 15.40
CA ARG A 182 9.48 -14.73 15.55
C ARG A 182 9.90 -14.79 17.02
N TRP A 183 9.40 -13.87 17.83
CA TRP A 183 9.75 -13.71 19.24
C TRP A 183 8.59 -13.95 20.19
N ASP A 184 7.37 -13.78 19.68
CA ASP A 184 6.11 -13.97 20.39
C ASP A 184 5.37 -15.22 19.87
N GLU A 185 4.10 -15.38 20.23
CA GLU A 185 3.28 -16.53 19.84
C GLU A 185 2.97 -16.53 18.32
N CYS A 186 2.70 -17.72 17.77
CA CYS A 186 2.31 -17.87 16.37
C CYS A 186 1.04 -17.06 16.06
N ASN A 187 1.04 -16.33 14.94
CA ASN A 187 -0.12 -15.56 14.47
C ASN A 187 -1.19 -16.41 13.78
N ASP A 188 -0.94 -17.70 13.56
CA ASP A 188 -1.83 -18.63 12.84
C ASP A 188 -2.22 -18.13 11.43
N CYS A 189 -1.24 -17.57 10.70
CA CYS A 189 -1.46 -17.00 9.37
C CYS A 189 -1.55 -18.03 8.24
N GLY A 190 -1.36 -19.32 8.53
CA GLY A 190 -1.34 -20.42 7.56
C GLY A 190 0.06 -20.84 7.11
N VAL A 191 1.02 -19.91 6.99
CA VAL A 191 2.26 -20.16 6.22
C VAL A 191 3.16 -21.26 6.81
N CYS A 192 3.66 -21.10 8.04
CA CYS A 192 4.77 -21.94 8.53
C CYS A 192 4.41 -23.44 8.62
N PRO A 193 3.31 -23.82 9.30
CA PRO A 193 2.94 -25.24 9.41
C PRO A 193 2.48 -25.86 8.10
N GLU A 194 1.74 -25.11 7.27
CA GLU A 194 1.16 -25.63 6.02
C GLU A 194 2.22 -25.81 4.92
N MET A 195 3.18 -24.88 4.85
CA MET A 195 4.27 -24.93 3.87
C MET A 195 5.47 -25.74 4.36
N GLY A 196 5.46 -26.21 5.61
CA GLY A 196 6.58 -26.93 6.21
C GLY A 196 7.87 -26.08 6.27
N VAL A 197 7.73 -24.79 6.55
CA VAL A 197 8.85 -23.85 6.62
C VAL A 197 9.09 -23.40 8.05
N ASP A 198 10.36 -23.30 8.41
CA ASP A 198 10.81 -22.79 9.69
C ASP A 198 11.14 -21.29 9.60
N ILE A 199 11.02 -20.60 10.73
CA ILE A 199 11.41 -19.19 10.84
C ILE A 199 12.93 -19.14 10.96
N GLU A 200 13.62 -18.71 9.91
CA GLU A 200 15.06 -18.48 9.97
C GLU A 200 15.36 -17.10 10.56
N ILE A 201 15.93 -17.08 11.77
CA ILE A 201 16.51 -15.88 12.36
C ILE A 201 18.02 -15.97 12.19
N GLY A 202 18.65 -14.92 11.66
CA GLY A 202 20.11 -14.81 11.56
C GLY A 202 20.82 -15.07 12.90
N PRO A 203 22.16 -15.21 12.93
CA PRO A 203 22.90 -15.72 14.08
C PRO A 203 22.74 -14.83 15.31
N SER A 204 21.70 -15.09 16.08
CA SER A 204 21.27 -14.31 17.25
C SER A 204 21.61 -15.03 18.55
N GLY A 205 21.98 -16.32 18.48
CA GLY A 205 22.17 -17.18 19.65
C GLY A 205 20.89 -17.47 20.44
N ALA A 206 19.74 -16.98 19.96
CA ALA A 206 18.44 -17.18 20.58
C ALA A 206 17.75 -18.42 20.01
N ALA A 207 17.11 -19.21 20.87
CA ALA A 207 16.26 -20.33 20.48
C ALA A 207 14.81 -19.84 20.30
N LEU A 208 14.17 -20.24 19.20
CA LEU A 208 12.76 -19.97 18.96
C LEU A 208 11.88 -20.63 20.02
N LEU A 209 10.79 -19.95 20.38
CA LEU A 209 9.72 -20.60 21.12
C LEU A 209 9.12 -21.72 20.24
N PRO A 210 8.86 -22.92 20.80
CA PRO A 210 8.29 -24.00 20.02
C PRO A 210 6.90 -23.61 19.52
N LEU A 211 6.70 -23.65 18.20
CA LEU A 211 5.39 -23.48 17.58
C LEU A 211 4.46 -24.59 18.09
N ARG A 212 3.42 -24.23 18.85
CA ARG A 212 2.34 -25.18 19.16
C ARG A 212 1.38 -25.20 17.99
N VAL A 213 1.59 -26.15 17.07
CA VAL A 213 0.62 -26.44 16.01
C VAL A 213 -0.63 -27.02 16.65
N VAL A 214 -1.75 -26.29 16.59
CA VAL A 214 -3.06 -26.84 16.94
C VAL A 214 -3.46 -27.78 15.81
N GLN A 215 -3.36 -29.09 16.05
CA GLN A 215 -3.86 -30.07 15.08
C GLN A 215 -5.39 -29.95 15.00
N ARG A 216 -5.88 -29.29 13.96
CA ARG A 216 -7.30 -29.35 13.59
C ARG A 216 -7.56 -30.74 13.03
N SER A 217 -8.16 -31.61 13.83
CA SER A 217 -8.75 -32.86 13.34
C SER A 217 -9.84 -32.50 12.35
N LEU A 218 -9.61 -32.77 11.07
CA LEU A 218 -10.67 -32.76 10.07
C LEU A 218 -11.61 -33.92 10.40
N ALA A 219 -12.79 -33.59 10.95
CA ALA A 219 -13.90 -34.50 11.14
C ALA A 219 -15.03 -34.13 10.17
#